data_AF-S4UCQ8-F1
#
_entry.id   AF-S4UCQ8-F1
#
_cell.length_a   1.000
_cell.length_b   1.000
_cell.length_c   1.000
_cell.angle_alpha   90.00
_cell.angle_beta   90.00
_cell.angle_gamma   90.00
#
_symmetry.space_group_name_H-M   'P 1'
#
loop_
_entity.id
_entity.type
_entity.pdbx_description
1 polymer ?
#
loop_
_entity_poly.entity_id
_entity_poly.type
_entity_poly.pdbx_seq_one_letter_code
_entity_poly.pdbx_strand_id
1 'polypeptide(L)' 'QCHVEYYFKGDGKYLTFPWAKGTRVEDIIAYYEEAGFKDWEYPEAGTPMLKAQHPEFEFFTADSTHFKAGVSCADCHMP' A
#
# COMPACT_ATOMS: atom_id res chain seq x y z
N GLN A 1 -6.05 0.45 10.68
CA GLN A 1 -5.00 1.43 11.03
C GLN A 1 -3.61 0.92 10.67
N CYS A 2 -3.29 -0.38 10.81
CA CYS A 2 -1.94 -0.90 10.54
C CYS A 2 -1.83 -1.85 9.33
N HIS A 3 -2.90 -2.58 9.02
CA HIS A 3 -2.97 -3.57 7.92
C HIS A 3 -3.17 -2.88 6.56
N VAL A 4 -2.12 -2.19 6.13
CA VAL A 4 -2.08 -1.31 4.96
C VAL A 4 -0.68 -1.30 4.33
N GLU A 5 -0.60 -0.90 3.08
CA GLU A 5 0.65 -0.52 2.42
C GLU A 5 1.18 0.81 2.98
N TYR A 6 2.49 0.89 3.19
CA TYR A 6 3.15 2.10 3.66
C TYR A 6 4.62 2.16 3.27
N TYR A 7 5.16 3.38 3.28
CA TYR A 7 6.58 3.68 3.18
C TYR A 7 7.01 4.76 4.18
N PHE A 8 8.31 5.02 4.25
CA PHE A 8 8.88 6.09 5.05
C PHE A 8 9.25 7.30 4.18
N LYS A 9 8.57 8.43 4.41
CA LYS A 9 8.72 9.66 3.62
C LYS A 9 9.72 10.64 4.24
N GLY A 10 10.63 11.13 3.41
CA GLY A 10 11.59 12.18 3.73
C GLY A 10 12.61 11.78 4.80
N ASP A 11 13.45 12.74 5.20
CA ASP A 11 14.57 12.49 6.13
C ASP A 11 14.09 12.06 7.52
N GLY A 12 12.92 12.56 7.95
CA GLY A 12 12.28 12.17 9.21
C GLY A 12 11.68 10.76 9.19
N LYS A 13 11.67 10.06 8.05
CA LYS A 13 11.12 8.72 7.87
C LYS A 13 9.68 8.58 8.38
N TYR A 14 8.83 9.54 8.05
CA TYR A 14 7.45 9.52 8.49
C TYR A 14 6.68 8.40 7.79
N LEU A 15 6.03 7.53 8.57
CA LEU A 15 5.14 6.50 8.05
C LEU A 15 4.01 7.15 7.27
N THR A 16 3.92 6.80 5.99
CA THR A 16 3.01 7.44 5.03
C THR A 16 2.31 6.38 4.20
N PHE A 17 1.00 6.52 4.06
CA PHE A 17 0.21 5.69 3.14
C PHE A 17 0.21 6.33 1.75
N PRO A 18 0.57 5.60 0.68
CA PRO A 18 0.72 6.14 -0.67
C PRO A 18 -0.63 6.33 -1.41
N TRP A 19 -1.68 6.74 -0.71
CA TRP A 19 -3.06 6.71 -1.22
C TRP A 19 -3.53 8.00 -1.90
N ALA A 20 -2.65 8.97 -2.14
CA ALA A 20 -3.05 10.28 -2.66
C ALA A 20 -3.69 10.21 -4.06
N LYS A 21 -3.44 9.14 -4.82
CA LYS A 21 -4.06 8.88 -6.12
C LYS A 21 -5.20 7.86 -6.07
N GLY A 22 -5.39 7.17 -4.94
CA GLY A 22 -6.28 6.02 -4.80
C GLY A 22 -5.60 4.87 -4.04
N THR A 23 -6.37 3.83 -3.71
CA THR A 23 -5.90 2.64 -2.98
C THR A 23 -5.69 1.43 -3.89
N ARG A 24 -5.93 1.56 -5.21
CA ARG A 24 -5.63 0.48 -6.16
C ARG A 24 -4.14 0.39 -6.40
N VAL A 25 -3.67 -0.81 -6.78
CA VAL A 25 -2.24 -1.05 -7.01
C VAL A 25 -1.67 -0.12 -8.09
N GLU A 26 -2.45 0.17 -9.14
CA GLU A 26 -2.02 1.05 -10.23
C GLU A 26 -1.87 2.49 -9.75
N ASP A 27 -2.78 2.97 -8.90
CA ASP A 27 -2.74 4.32 -8.33
C ASP A 27 -1.56 4.51 -7.38
N ILE A 28 -1.29 3.48 -6.56
CA ILE A 28 -0.15 3.45 -5.62
C ILE A 28 1.18 3.43 -6.39
N ILE A 29 1.30 2.61 -7.45
CA ILE A 29 2.49 2.61 -8.31
C ILE A 29 2.68 3.99 -8.96
N ALA A 30 1.62 4.55 -9.54
CA ALA A 30 1.68 5.87 -10.16
C ALA A 30 2.05 6.98 -9.15
N TYR A 31 1.67 6.83 -7.88
CA TYR A 31 2.09 7.74 -6.81
C TYR A 31 3.60 7.66 -6.56
N TYR A 32 4.15 6.45 -6.42
CA TYR A 32 5.58 6.25 -6.18
C TYR A 32 6.44 6.69 -7.36
N GLU A 33 6.00 6.41 -8.59
CA GLU A 33 6.68 6.84 -9.82
C GLU A 33 6.74 8.37 -9.93
N GLU A 34 5.63 9.08 -9.70
CA GLU A 34 5.62 10.55 -9.70
C GLU A 34 6.52 11.14 -8.61
N ALA A 35 6.58 10.49 -7.45
CA ALA A 35 7.45 10.90 -6.36
C ALA A 35 8.94 10.59 -6.62
N GLY A 36 9.28 9.79 -7.64
CA GLY A 36 10.63 9.29 -7.87
C GLY A 36 11.17 8.47 -6.68
N PHE A 37 10.28 7.79 -5.95
CA PHE A 37 10.63 7.07 -4.74
C PHE A 37 11.18 5.66 -5.05
N LYS A 38 12.15 5.21 -4.25
CA LYS A 38 12.59 3.81 -4.19
C LYS A 38 12.86 3.44 -2.73
N ASP A 39 12.46 2.26 -2.33
CA ASP A 39 12.79 1.72 -1.00
C ASP A 39 14.25 1.27 -0.95
N TRP A 40 14.70 0.64 -2.03
CA TRP A 40 16.06 0.12 -2.17
C TRP A 40 16.43 -0.01 -3.65
N GLU A 41 17.70 -0.29 -3.90
CA GLU A 41 18.22 -0.56 -5.24
C GLU A 41 18.65 -2.03 -5.32
N TYR A 42 18.19 -2.74 -6.34
CA TYR A 42 18.54 -4.14 -6.55
C TYR A 42 20.03 -4.25 -6.96
N PRO A 43 20.92 -4.89 -6.17
CA PRO A 43 22.37 -4.79 -6.34
C PRO A 43 22.90 -5.23 -7.71
N GLU A 44 22.34 -6.29 -8.29
CA GLU A 44 22.82 -6.87 -9.55
C GLU A 44 22.28 -6.14 -10.78
N ALA A 45 21.08 -5.58 -10.68
CA ALA A 45 20.35 -4.98 -11.81
C ALA A 45 20.38 -3.45 -11.79
N GLY A 46 20.70 -2.82 -10.65
CA GLY A 46 20.60 -1.38 -10.45
C GLY A 46 19.15 -0.87 -10.46
N THR A 47 18.15 -1.76 -10.41
CA THR A 47 16.74 -1.38 -10.53
C THR A 47 16.26 -0.69 -9.24
N PRO A 48 15.60 0.48 -9.33
CA PRO A 48 14.94 1.08 -8.18
C PRO A 48 13.71 0.25 -7.81
N MET A 49 13.69 -0.30 -6.60
CA MET A 49 12.66 -1.22 -6.16
C MET A 49 11.68 -0.54 -5.20
N LEU A 50 10.41 -0.91 -5.34
CA LEU A 50 9.35 -0.67 -4.36
C LEU A 50 9.11 -1.96 -3.57
N LYS A 51 8.79 -1.82 -2.28
CA LYS A 51 8.57 -2.95 -1.39
C LYS A 51 7.16 -2.85 -0.80
N ALA A 52 6.28 -3.77 -1.20
CA ALA A 52 4.90 -3.81 -0.69
C ALA A 52 4.80 -4.44 0.71
N GLN A 53 4.05 -3.81 1.61
CA GLN A 53 3.78 -4.20 2.99
C GLN A 53 2.29 -4.52 3.14
N HIS A 54 1.96 -5.77 3.48
CA HIS A 54 0.66 -6.25 3.98
C HIS A 54 -0.57 -5.34 3.64
N PRO A 55 -0.94 -5.23 2.34
CA PRO A 55 -1.94 -4.28 1.86
C PRO A 55 -3.37 -4.85 2.01
N GLU A 56 -3.71 -5.34 3.21
CA GLU A 56 -5.00 -6.01 3.41
C GLU A 56 -6.17 -5.06 3.19
N PHE A 57 -6.11 -3.83 3.72
CA PHE A 57 -7.20 -2.86 3.56
C PHE A 57 -7.42 -2.51 2.08
N GLU A 58 -6.35 -2.27 1.33
CA GLU A 58 -6.39 -1.93 -0.08
C GLU A 58 -7.00 -3.06 -0.90
N PHE A 59 -6.52 -4.29 -0.73
CA PHE A 59 -7.06 -5.44 -1.45
C PHE A 59 -8.48 -5.80 -1.01
N PHE A 60 -8.80 -5.63 0.28
CA PHE A 60 -10.15 -5.84 0.79
C PHE A 60 -11.15 -4.84 0.19
N THR A 61 -10.80 -3.55 0.16
CA THR A 61 -11.67 -2.47 -0.32
C THR A 61 -11.71 -2.34 -1.85
N ALA A 62 -10.80 -2.99 -2.57
CA ALA A 62 -10.77 -3.05 -4.04
C ALA A 62 -11.84 -4.00 -4.62
N ASP A 63 -13.12 -3.74 -4.30
CA ASP A 63 -14.29 -4.47 -4.82
C ASP A 63 -14.31 -5.99 -4.49
N SER A 64 -13.68 -6.41 -3.39
CA SER A 64 -13.75 -7.80 -2.94
C SER A 64 -15.19 -8.21 -2.62
N THR A 65 -15.51 -9.51 -2.76
CA THR A 65 -16.86 -10.03 -2.50
C THR A 65 -17.39 -9.66 -1.11
N HIS A 66 -16.55 -9.77 -0.07
CA HIS A 66 -16.95 -9.46 1.30
C HIS A 66 -17.15 -7.97 1.53
N PHE A 67 -16.28 -7.13 0.97
CA PHE A 67 -16.45 -5.67 1.05
C PHE A 67 -17.73 -5.22 0.34
N LYS A 68 -18.02 -5.77 -0.85
CA LYS A 68 -19.26 -5.50 -1.59
C LYS A 68 -20.52 -6.00 -0.87
N ALA A 69 -20.39 -7.01 -0.02
CA ALA A 69 -21.46 -7.50 0.83
C ALA A 69 -21.64 -6.69 2.12
N GLY A 70 -20.82 -5.65 2.36
CA GLY A 70 -20.89 -4.81 3.56
C GLY A 70 -20.31 -5.43 4.83
N VAL A 71 -19.59 -6.55 4.70
CA VAL A 71 -18.88 -7.19 5.80
C VAL A 71 -17.68 -6.34 6.19
N SER A 72 -17.33 -6.30 7.47
CA SER A 72 -16.15 -5.62 8.03
C SER A 72 -15.07 -6.62 8.44
N CYS A 73 -13.86 -6.13 8.74
CA CYS A 73 -12.79 -6.98 9.27
C CYS A 73 -13.20 -7.68 10.57
N ALA A 74 -13.94 -6.97 11.43
CA ALA A 74 -14.32 -7.43 12.77
C ALA A 74 -15.32 -8.60 12.71
N ASP A 75 -16.22 -8.62 11.72
CA ASP A 75 -17.23 -9.68 11.59
C ASP A 75 -16.63 -11.09 11.48
N CYS A 76 -15.38 -11.21 11.00
CA CYS A 76 -14.65 -12.48 10.88
C CYS A 76 -13.55 -12.63 11.95
N HIS A 77 -12.83 -11.55 12.27
CA HIS A 77 -11.62 -11.61 13.09
C HIS A 77 -11.84 -11.20 14.56
N MET A 78 -13.03 -10.71 14.93
CA MET A 78 -13.41 -10.32 16.29
C MET A 78 -14.86 -10.73 16.62
N PRO A 79 -15.19 -12.03 16.63
CA PRO A 79 -16.54 -12.51 16.97
C PRO A 79 -16.88 -12.38 18.46
#